data_AF-A0A4Q3C6K2-F1
#
_entry.id   AF-A0A4Q3C6K2-F1
#
_cell.length_a   1.000
_cell.length_b   1.000
_cell.length_c   1.000
_cell.angle_alpha   90.00
_cell.angle_beta   90.00
_cell.angle_gamma   90.00
#
_symmetry.space_group_name_H-M   'P 1'
#
loop_
_entity.id
_entity.type
_entity.pdbx_description
1 polymer ?
#
loop_
_entity_poly.entity_id
_entity_poly.type
_entity_poly.pdbx_seq_one_letter_code
_entity_poly.pdbx_strand_id
1 'polypeptide(L)'
;TGKSADNYSLKQFPSIPIPNWQINYSGLSRISFLADMFDSFDVRHGYRSSYNVNGYTTLLQNNGTSGLVRDVDGDFLPFYQFSQVTIFEQFVPLFGMDMRFKNSMTANFEYRKSRTLSLSLLNSQLAQQAEEIIVLGFGYRTNKFRFPFGLFKSRKNSNDINFKLDVAIRDNKTLIYRADVQSAEVSSGAKNITLRPAIDYVINQRFNLNLFYDSNITKPYTSQSFNTSFTNFGINLKLLLQ
;
A
#
# COMPACT_ATOMS: atom_id res chain seq x y z
N THR A 1 2.05 -19.47 1.58
CA THR A 1 2.75 -19.99 0.38
C THR A 1 1.86 -20.77 -0.59
N GLY A 2 0.62 -21.17 -0.24
CA GLY A 2 -0.29 -21.82 -1.20
C GLY A 2 0.15 -23.20 -1.70
N LYS A 3 1.18 -23.79 -1.07
CA LYS A 3 1.67 -25.15 -1.35
C LYS A 3 0.83 -26.16 -0.57
N SER A 4 0.65 -27.36 -1.14
CA SER A 4 -0.01 -28.46 -0.43
C SER A 4 0.75 -28.77 0.86
N ALA A 5 0.00 -29.00 1.94
CA ALA A 5 0.54 -29.33 3.26
C ALA A 5 1.35 -30.65 3.23
N ASP A 6 0.91 -31.61 2.41
CA ASP A 6 1.49 -32.96 2.34
C ASP A 6 2.94 -32.98 1.84
N ASN A 7 3.31 -32.00 1.00
CA ASN A 7 4.63 -31.90 0.37
C ASN A 7 5.49 -30.77 0.94
N TYR A 8 5.10 -30.18 2.08
CA TYR A 8 5.85 -29.09 2.69
C TYR A 8 6.81 -29.60 3.75
N SER A 9 8.04 -29.09 3.74
CA SER A 9 9.05 -29.46 4.74
C SER A 9 8.61 -28.97 6.12
N LEU A 10 8.54 -29.89 7.10
CA LEU A 10 8.27 -29.59 8.51
C LEU A 10 9.46 -28.93 9.23
N LYS A 11 10.47 -28.48 8.50
CA LYS A 11 11.62 -27.77 9.08
C LYS A 11 11.15 -26.43 9.63
N GLN A 12 11.40 -26.22 10.91
CA GLN A 12 11.04 -25.01 11.65
C GLN A 12 11.80 -23.76 11.16
N PHE A 13 12.97 -23.97 10.54
CA PHE A 13 13.78 -22.93 9.91
C PHE A 13 13.89 -23.22 8.40
N PRO A 14 13.32 -22.36 7.54
CA PRO A 14 13.46 -22.49 6.09
C PRO A 14 14.93 -22.32 5.68
N SER A 15 15.46 -23.27 4.92
CA SER A 15 16.87 -23.23 4.46
C SER A 15 17.10 -22.33 3.25
N ILE A 16 16.05 -22.05 2.47
CA ILE A 16 16.13 -21.19 1.28
C ILE A 16 15.05 -20.11 1.41
N PRO A 17 15.42 -18.82 1.52
CA PRO A 17 14.46 -17.74 1.53
C PRO A 17 13.80 -17.58 0.15
N ILE A 18 12.55 -17.09 0.13
CA ILE A 18 11.91 -16.67 -1.13
C ILE A 18 12.66 -15.43 -1.64
N PRO A 19 13.07 -15.38 -2.92
CA PRO A 19 13.78 -14.22 -3.43
C PRO A 19 12.86 -13.00 -3.41
N ASN A 20 13.44 -11.88 -3.01
CA ASN A 20 12.84 -10.57 -3.22
C ASN A 20 13.25 -10.09 -4.61
N TRP A 21 12.32 -9.50 -5.36
CA TRP A 21 12.62 -8.96 -6.68
C TRP A 21 12.03 -7.57 -6.86
N GLN A 22 12.68 -6.78 -7.71
CA GLN A 22 12.20 -5.50 -8.15
C GLN A 22 12.50 -5.38 -9.65
N ILE A 23 11.47 -5.10 -10.42
CA ILE A 23 11.51 -4.97 -11.88
C ILE A 23 11.07 -3.54 -12.19
N ASN A 24 11.89 -2.84 -12.96
CA ASN A 24 11.56 -1.53 -13.50
C ASN A 24 11.86 -1.53 -15.00
N TYR A 25 10.89 -1.10 -15.80
CA TYR A 25 11.02 -1.03 -17.24
C TYR A 25 10.55 0.33 -17.75
N SER A 26 11.51 1.11 -18.26
CA SER A 26 11.32 2.48 -18.77
C SER A 26 11.36 2.58 -20.30
N GLY A 27 11.46 1.44 -20.99
CA GLY A 27 11.65 1.38 -22.44
C GLY A 27 10.37 1.55 -23.27
N LEU A 28 9.20 1.62 -22.63
CA LEU A 28 7.89 1.63 -23.30
C LEU A 28 7.70 2.86 -24.19
N SER A 29 8.26 4.02 -23.82
CA SER A 29 8.20 5.23 -24.64
C SER A 29 9.00 5.16 -25.95
N ARG A 30 9.82 4.13 -26.17
CA ARG A 30 10.61 3.95 -27.41
C ARG A 30 9.87 3.18 -28.50
N ILE A 31 8.72 2.57 -28.18
CA ILE A 31 7.93 1.81 -29.15
C ILE A 31 7.17 2.79 -30.03
N SER A 32 7.24 2.64 -31.36
CA SER A 32 6.73 3.63 -32.34
C SER A 32 5.31 4.13 -32.07
N PHE A 33 4.38 3.26 -31.68
CA PHE A 33 3.00 3.65 -31.38
C PHE A 33 2.82 4.39 -30.04
N LEU A 34 3.73 4.19 -29.07
CA LEU A 34 3.71 4.85 -27.76
C LEU A 34 4.53 6.14 -27.75
N ALA A 35 5.58 6.18 -28.57
CA ALA A 35 6.53 7.29 -28.68
C ALA A 35 5.86 8.60 -29.11
N ASP A 36 4.73 8.54 -29.83
CA ASP A 36 3.99 9.72 -30.25
C ASP A 36 3.15 10.33 -29.11
N MET A 37 2.68 9.51 -28.17
CA MET A 37 1.82 9.94 -27.06
C MET A 37 2.60 10.27 -25.78
N PHE A 38 3.66 9.50 -25.49
CA PHE A 38 4.40 9.57 -24.23
C PHE A 38 5.81 10.11 -24.41
N ASP A 39 6.21 11.00 -23.51
CA ASP A 39 7.62 11.36 -23.28
C ASP A 39 8.32 10.26 -22.47
N SER A 40 7.66 9.75 -21.43
CA SER A 40 8.15 8.65 -20.61
C SER A 40 7.00 7.73 -20.21
N PHE A 41 7.29 6.44 -20.15
CA PHE A 41 6.37 5.41 -19.69
C PHE A 41 7.19 4.39 -18.91
N ASP A 42 6.97 4.34 -17.61
CA ASP A 42 7.71 3.50 -16.67
C ASP A 42 6.75 2.49 -16.03
N VAL A 43 7.11 1.21 -16.06
CA VAL A 43 6.38 0.13 -15.38
C VAL A 43 7.23 -0.43 -14.26
N ARG A 44 6.63 -0.53 -13.07
CA ARG A 44 7.28 -0.96 -11.84
C ARG A 44 6.53 -2.12 -11.23
N HIS A 45 7.27 -3.12 -10.76
CA HIS A 45 6.76 -4.25 -9.99
C HIS A 45 7.79 -4.66 -8.95
N GLY A 46 7.38 -4.90 -7.71
CA GLY A 46 8.29 -5.35 -6.67
C GLY A 46 7.61 -6.27 -5.68
N TYR A 47 8.30 -7.30 -5.23
CA TYR A 47 7.85 -8.22 -4.20
C TYR A 47 8.91 -8.37 -3.11
N ARG A 48 8.45 -8.36 -1.87
CA ARG A 48 9.27 -8.59 -0.69
C ARG A 48 8.56 -9.55 0.26
N SER A 49 9.29 -10.52 0.79
CA SER A 49 8.85 -11.41 1.84
C SER A 49 9.85 -11.44 2.98
N SER A 50 9.37 -11.60 4.21
CA SER A 50 10.19 -11.91 5.37
C SER A 50 9.48 -12.89 6.30
N TYR A 51 10.22 -13.88 6.78
CA TYR A 51 9.81 -14.83 7.80
C TYR A 51 10.54 -14.49 9.10
N ASN A 52 9.80 -14.15 10.15
CA ASN A 52 10.35 -13.76 11.44
C ASN A 52 9.83 -14.70 12.52
N VAL A 53 10.74 -15.12 13.40
CA VAL A 53 10.43 -15.88 14.61
C VAL A 53 10.73 -14.98 15.79
N ASN A 54 9.68 -14.51 16.48
CA ASN A 54 9.80 -13.44 17.48
C ASN A 54 10.32 -13.93 18.84
N GLY A 55 10.50 -15.24 19.01
CA GLY A 55 11.09 -15.84 20.20
C GLY A 55 10.90 -17.35 20.20
N TYR A 56 11.92 -18.06 20.67
CA TYR A 56 11.85 -19.49 20.94
C TYR A 56 12.62 -19.83 22.22
N THR A 57 12.13 -20.82 22.95
CA THR A 57 12.81 -21.39 24.12
C THR A 57 13.10 -22.86 23.87
N THR A 58 14.13 -23.39 24.52
CA THR A 58 14.42 -24.82 24.51
C THR A 58 13.77 -25.48 25.71
N LEU A 59 13.02 -26.55 25.50
CA LEU A 59 12.38 -27.30 26.58
C LEU A 59 13.39 -28.31 27.17
N LEU A 60 13.89 -28.03 28.38
CA LEU A 60 14.88 -28.87 29.08
C LEU A 60 14.36 -30.30 29.37
N GLN A 61 13.04 -30.47 29.44
CA GLN A 61 12.38 -31.76 29.62
C GLN A 61 12.63 -32.72 28.44
N ASN A 62 12.93 -32.19 27.25
CA ASN A 62 13.26 -32.98 26.06
C ASN A 62 14.79 -33.15 25.85
N ASN A 63 15.61 -32.98 26.90
CA ASN A 63 17.07 -32.99 26.81
C ASN A 63 17.71 -34.38 27.00
N GLY A 64 17.18 -35.40 26.31
CA GLY A 64 17.91 -36.65 26.07
C GLY A 64 17.79 -37.77 27.11
N THR A 65 16.96 -37.65 28.15
CA THR A 65 16.71 -38.75 29.09
C THR A 65 15.57 -39.64 28.58
N SER A 66 15.92 -40.66 27.80
CA SER A 66 15.17 -41.89 27.46
C SER A 66 13.65 -41.86 27.73
N GLY A 67 12.91 -41.11 26.91
CA GLY A 67 11.45 -41.11 26.93
C GLY A 67 10.89 -40.05 26.01
N LEU A 68 9.88 -40.40 25.21
CA LEU A 68 9.05 -39.43 24.53
C LEU A 68 8.24 -38.69 25.61
N VAL A 69 8.72 -37.53 26.05
CA VAL A 69 8.03 -36.74 27.07
C VAL A 69 6.81 -36.12 26.43
N ARG A 70 5.65 -36.42 27.01
CA ARG A 70 4.36 -35.90 26.60
C ARG A 70 3.87 -34.87 27.60
N ASP A 71 3.11 -33.89 27.13
CA ASP A 71 2.40 -32.98 28.01
C ASP A 71 1.13 -33.63 28.61
N VAL A 72 0.34 -32.82 29.32
CA VAL A 72 -0.91 -33.24 29.97
C VAL A 72 -1.98 -33.65 28.96
N ASP A 73 -1.92 -33.10 27.74
CA ASP A 73 -2.85 -33.38 26.65
C ASP A 73 -2.40 -34.58 25.80
N GLY A 74 -1.22 -35.14 26.08
CA GLY A 74 -0.66 -36.31 25.43
C GLY A 74 0.21 -36.00 24.19
N ASP A 75 0.48 -34.72 23.92
CA ASP A 75 1.27 -34.24 22.79
C ASP A 75 2.77 -34.33 23.06
N PHE A 76 3.56 -34.54 22.01
CA PHE A 76 5.01 -34.61 22.13
C PHE A 76 5.62 -33.23 22.34
N LEU A 77 6.45 -33.09 23.38
CA LEU A 77 7.13 -31.83 23.65
C LEU A 77 8.19 -31.53 22.58
N PRO A 78 8.10 -30.41 21.83
CA PRO A 78 9.12 -30.06 20.84
C PRO A 78 10.42 -29.62 21.53
N PHE A 79 11.56 -29.78 20.86
CA PHE A 79 12.83 -29.27 21.39
C PHE A 79 12.84 -27.73 21.45
N TYR A 80 12.34 -27.08 20.38
CA TYR A 80 12.11 -25.64 20.32
C TYR A 80 10.63 -25.33 20.49
N GLN A 81 10.30 -24.56 21.52
CA GLN A 81 8.97 -23.99 21.73
C GLN A 81 8.97 -22.55 21.21
N PHE A 82 8.23 -22.32 20.13
CA PHE A 82 8.08 -20.98 19.54
C PHE A 82 6.93 -20.23 20.18
N SER A 83 7.09 -18.92 20.41
CA SER A 83 6.01 -18.08 20.95
C SER A 83 5.11 -17.55 19.82
N GLN A 84 5.73 -16.92 18.83
CA GLN A 84 5.03 -16.31 17.69
C GLN A 84 5.89 -16.38 16.43
N VAL A 85 5.24 -16.73 15.33
CA VAL A 85 5.82 -16.76 13.99
C VAL A 85 5.07 -15.77 13.12
N THR A 86 5.81 -14.86 12.48
CA THR A 86 5.23 -13.83 11.60
C THR A 86 5.77 -13.97 10.18
N ILE A 87 4.87 -14.06 9.21
CA ILE A 87 5.17 -13.97 7.79
C ILE A 87 4.67 -12.61 7.29
N PHE A 88 5.56 -11.84 6.70
CA PHE A 88 5.22 -10.57 6.07
C PHE A 88 5.48 -10.67 4.56
N GLU A 89 4.47 -10.40 3.76
CA GLU A 89 4.54 -10.38 2.30
C GLU A 89 4.00 -9.04 1.80
N GLN A 90 4.72 -8.38 0.90
CA GLN A 90 4.26 -7.14 0.29
C GLN A 90 4.66 -7.04 -1.18
N PHE A 91 3.78 -6.43 -1.96
CA PHE A 91 3.98 -6.01 -3.32
C PHE A 91 4.01 -4.49 -3.37
N VAL A 92 5.19 -3.92 -3.64
CA VAL A 92 5.45 -2.47 -3.56
C VAL A 92 6.15 -1.99 -4.84
N PRO A 93 5.38 -1.64 -5.88
CA PRO A 93 3.97 -1.95 -6.10
C PRO A 93 3.77 -3.36 -6.70
N LEU A 94 2.56 -3.91 -6.59
CA LEU A 94 2.14 -5.06 -7.41
C LEU A 94 2.08 -4.66 -8.88
N PHE A 95 1.62 -3.44 -9.15
CA PHE A 95 1.67 -2.86 -10.48
C PHE A 95 1.72 -1.36 -10.35
N GLY A 96 2.80 -0.76 -10.84
CA GLY A 96 3.00 0.69 -10.90
C GLY A 96 3.22 1.12 -12.34
N MET A 97 2.55 2.18 -12.76
CA MET A 97 2.73 2.83 -14.05
C MET A 97 2.87 4.32 -13.86
N ASP A 98 3.95 4.89 -14.36
CA ASP A 98 4.17 6.33 -14.40
C ASP A 98 4.26 6.76 -15.85
N MET A 99 3.37 7.66 -16.25
CA MET A 99 3.23 8.11 -17.62
C MET A 99 3.42 9.62 -17.67
N ARG A 100 4.31 10.08 -18.54
CA ARG A 100 4.47 11.48 -18.89
C ARG A 100 4.16 11.65 -20.36
N PHE A 101 3.31 12.61 -20.67
CA PHE A 101 2.85 12.88 -22.03
C PHE A 101 3.53 14.14 -22.57
N LYS A 102 3.69 14.21 -23.90
CA LYS A 102 4.26 15.37 -24.61
C LYS A 102 3.52 16.68 -24.36
N ASN A 103 2.23 16.61 -24.02
CA ASN A 103 1.38 17.75 -23.70
C ASN A 103 1.51 18.23 -22.23
N SER A 104 2.60 17.86 -21.52
CA SER A 104 2.82 18.21 -20.11
C SER A 104 1.76 17.66 -19.15
N MET A 105 1.06 16.60 -19.55
CA MET A 105 0.22 15.78 -18.69
C MET A 105 1.06 14.69 -18.04
N THR A 106 0.69 14.29 -16.83
CA THR A 106 1.27 13.18 -16.09
C THR A 106 0.14 12.34 -15.54
N ALA A 107 0.27 11.02 -15.62
CA ALA A 107 -0.64 10.08 -14.98
C ALA A 107 0.18 9.03 -14.23
N ASN A 108 -0.30 8.66 -13.06
CA ASN A 108 0.29 7.62 -12.22
C ASN A 108 -0.81 6.65 -11.80
N PHE A 109 -0.53 5.37 -11.91
CA PHE A 109 -1.35 4.31 -11.33
C PHE A 109 -0.47 3.41 -10.49
N GLU A 110 -0.88 3.16 -9.25
CA GLU A 110 -0.15 2.28 -8.35
C GLU A 110 -1.11 1.38 -7.58
N TYR A 111 -0.91 0.07 -7.70
CA TYR A 111 -1.60 -0.93 -6.90
C TYR A 111 -0.59 -1.61 -5.98
N ARG A 112 -0.78 -1.48 -4.67
CA ARG A 112 0.01 -2.12 -3.62
C ARG A 112 -0.84 -3.15 -2.91
N LYS A 113 -0.21 -4.24 -2.49
CA LYS A 113 -0.85 -5.30 -1.74
C LYS A 113 0.11 -5.82 -0.69
N SER A 114 -0.31 -5.88 0.57
CA SER A 114 0.48 -6.48 1.64
C SER A 114 -0.37 -7.41 2.49
N ARG A 115 0.31 -8.38 3.11
CA ARG A 115 -0.27 -9.36 4.00
C ARG A 115 0.72 -9.67 5.10
N THR A 116 0.28 -9.50 6.34
CA THR A 116 0.98 -9.97 7.53
C THR A 116 0.20 -11.14 8.11
N LEU A 117 0.87 -12.24 8.39
CA LEU A 117 0.33 -13.39 9.09
C LEU A 117 1.12 -13.56 10.37
N SER A 118 0.46 -13.49 11.52
CA SER A 118 1.05 -13.69 12.83
C SER A 118 0.37 -14.87 13.49
N LEU A 119 1.06 -16.01 13.54
CA LEU A 119 0.63 -17.19 14.26
C LEU A 119 1.17 -17.13 15.69
N SER A 120 0.25 -17.10 16.66
CA SER A 120 0.55 -17.24 18.07
C SER A 120 0.31 -18.68 18.49
N LEU A 121 1.36 -19.36 18.94
CA LEU A 121 1.29 -20.78 19.34
C LEU A 121 0.80 -20.96 20.77
N LEU A 122 0.84 -19.90 21.59
CA LEU A 122 0.34 -19.92 22.96
C LEU A 122 -1.19 -20.08 23.05
N ASN A 123 -1.92 -19.60 22.04
CA ASN A 123 -3.37 -19.67 21.98
C ASN A 123 -3.88 -20.26 20.66
N SER A 124 -2.98 -20.79 19.82
CA SER A 124 -3.29 -21.38 18.51
C SER A 124 -4.16 -20.47 17.63
N GLN A 125 -3.85 -19.18 17.60
CA GLN A 125 -4.56 -18.18 16.79
C GLN A 125 -3.67 -17.62 15.69
N LEU A 126 -4.24 -17.48 14.49
CA LEU A 126 -3.61 -16.84 13.36
C LEU A 126 -4.29 -15.49 13.10
N ALA A 127 -3.56 -14.40 13.36
CA ALA A 127 -3.99 -13.06 12.97
C ALA A 127 -3.45 -12.75 11.57
N GLN A 128 -4.35 -12.43 10.64
CA GLN A 128 -4.03 -11.97 9.30
C GLN A 128 -4.40 -10.50 9.16
N GLN A 129 -3.41 -9.64 8.87
CA GLN A 129 -3.66 -8.28 8.44
C GLN A 129 -3.39 -8.15 6.94
N ALA A 130 -4.42 -7.80 6.17
CA ALA A 130 -4.34 -7.57 4.74
C ALA A 130 -4.53 -6.09 4.45
N GLU A 131 -3.66 -5.51 3.62
CA GLU A 131 -3.78 -4.14 3.15
C GLU A 131 -3.71 -4.10 1.62
N GLU A 132 -4.66 -3.40 1.01
CA GLU A 132 -4.68 -3.13 -0.42
C GLU A 132 -4.78 -1.62 -0.64
N ILE A 133 -3.90 -1.06 -1.47
CA ILE A 133 -3.88 0.37 -1.76
C ILE A 133 -3.88 0.56 -3.27
N ILE A 134 -4.87 1.28 -3.78
CA ILE A 134 -4.92 1.75 -5.16
C ILE A 134 -4.72 3.26 -5.13
N VAL A 135 -3.75 3.76 -5.88
CA VAL A 135 -3.46 5.18 -6.05
C VAL A 135 -3.58 5.53 -7.52
N LEU A 136 -4.38 6.54 -7.82
CA LEU A 136 -4.53 7.15 -9.13
C LEU A 136 -4.13 8.61 -9.00
N GLY A 137 -3.07 9.00 -9.69
CA GLY A 137 -2.59 10.37 -9.75
C GLY A 137 -2.74 10.92 -11.16
N PHE A 138 -3.23 12.14 -11.28
CA PHE A 138 -3.30 12.86 -12.54
C PHE A 138 -2.75 14.28 -12.33
N GLY A 139 -1.93 14.74 -13.26
CA GLY A 139 -1.37 16.07 -13.25
C GLY A 139 -1.40 16.68 -14.65
N TYR A 140 -1.66 17.97 -14.73
CA TYR A 140 -1.60 18.70 -15.99
C TYR A 140 -1.02 20.08 -15.75
N ARG A 141 0.05 20.41 -16.47
CA ARG A 141 0.68 21.72 -16.41
C ARG A 141 0.55 22.43 -17.74
N THR A 142 0.09 23.68 -17.72
CA THR A 142 0.06 24.54 -18.89
C THR A 142 0.53 25.95 -18.58
N ASN A 143 1.21 26.58 -19.53
CA ASN A 143 1.67 27.98 -19.47
C ASN A 143 0.83 28.92 -20.36
N LYS A 144 -0.22 28.39 -21.01
CA LYS A 144 -1.06 29.10 -22.01
C LYS A 144 -2.54 29.11 -21.63
N PHE A 145 -2.88 28.98 -20.35
CA PHE A 145 -4.28 28.99 -19.95
C PHE A 145 -4.94 30.34 -20.22
N ARG A 146 -6.13 30.31 -20.83
CA ARG A 146 -6.99 31.47 -21.04
C ARG A 146 -8.27 31.25 -20.25
N PHE A 147 -8.68 32.21 -19.43
CA PHE A 147 -9.92 32.11 -18.67
C PHE A 147 -11.13 31.94 -19.62
N PRO A 148 -12.01 30.94 -19.39
CA PRO A 148 -13.12 30.64 -20.28
C PRO A 148 -14.20 31.73 -20.30
N PHE A 149 -14.30 32.57 -19.26
CA PHE A 149 -15.37 33.57 -19.09
C PHE A 149 -15.02 34.98 -19.60
N GLY A 150 -13.97 35.16 -20.39
CA GLY A 150 -13.64 36.45 -21.02
C GLY A 150 -13.20 37.58 -20.07
N LEU A 151 -13.28 37.38 -18.76
CA LEU A 151 -12.67 38.22 -17.74
C LEU A 151 -11.14 38.21 -17.95
N PHE A 152 -10.55 39.40 -18.11
CA PHE A 152 -9.11 39.61 -18.38
C PHE A 152 -8.58 39.24 -19.78
N LYS A 153 -9.43 39.29 -20.83
CA LYS A 153 -9.05 39.09 -22.26
C LYS A 153 -7.81 39.87 -22.76
N SER A 154 -7.47 41.00 -22.14
CA SER A 154 -6.39 41.89 -22.59
C SER A 154 -4.98 41.48 -22.11
N ARG A 155 -4.88 40.67 -21.04
CA ARG A 155 -3.57 40.22 -20.55
C ARG A 155 -3.22 38.86 -21.15
N LYS A 156 -2.25 38.84 -22.08
CA LYS A 156 -1.46 37.65 -22.42
C LYS A 156 -0.65 37.24 -21.18
N ASN A 157 -1.32 36.73 -20.15
CA ASN A 157 -0.63 36.19 -18.99
C ASN A 157 -0.15 34.79 -19.37
N SER A 158 1.16 34.65 -19.60
CA SER A 158 1.87 33.37 -19.70
C SER A 158 1.98 32.72 -18.31
N ASN A 159 0.87 32.67 -17.59
CA ASN A 159 0.85 32.26 -16.20
C ASN A 159 0.74 30.74 -16.15
N ASP A 160 1.62 30.13 -15.37
CA ASP A 160 1.67 28.69 -15.20
C ASP A 160 0.51 28.23 -14.31
N ILE A 161 -0.25 27.28 -14.82
CA ILE A 161 -1.30 26.56 -14.09
C ILE A 161 -0.86 25.12 -13.96
N ASN A 162 -1.00 24.60 -12.75
CA ASN A 162 -0.78 23.20 -12.46
C ASN A 162 -2.02 22.61 -11.80
N PHE A 163 -2.71 21.74 -12.52
CA PHE A 163 -3.81 20.93 -12.01
C PHE A 163 -3.24 19.61 -11.49
N LYS A 164 -3.72 19.16 -10.34
CA LYS A 164 -3.42 17.86 -9.75
C LYS A 164 -4.71 17.23 -9.25
N LEU A 165 -4.83 15.92 -9.42
CA LEU A 165 -5.91 15.11 -8.88
C LEU A 165 -5.31 13.81 -8.38
N ASP A 166 -5.36 13.61 -7.06
CA ASP A 166 -4.94 12.35 -6.44
C ASP A 166 -6.15 11.65 -5.82
N VAL A 167 -6.37 10.40 -6.23
CA VAL A 167 -7.38 9.51 -5.67
C VAL A 167 -6.65 8.32 -5.05
N ALA A 168 -6.97 8.00 -3.80
CA ALA A 168 -6.42 6.83 -3.14
C ALA A 168 -7.52 6.03 -2.45
N ILE A 169 -7.52 4.71 -2.64
CA ILE A 169 -8.38 3.78 -1.93
C ILE A 169 -7.46 2.86 -1.14
N ARG A 170 -7.54 2.93 0.19
CA ARG A 170 -6.81 2.05 1.10
C ARG A 170 -7.82 1.17 1.83
N ASP A 171 -7.66 -0.12 1.68
CA ASP A 171 -8.47 -1.14 2.34
C ASP A 171 -7.56 -1.89 3.32
N ASN A 172 -7.82 -1.77 4.62
CA ASN A 172 -7.08 -2.51 5.65
C ASN A 172 -8.07 -3.36 6.44
N LYS A 173 -7.78 -4.66 6.55
CA LYS A 173 -8.61 -5.62 7.27
C LYS A 173 -7.77 -6.58 8.10
N THR A 174 -8.16 -6.75 9.35
CA THR A 174 -7.60 -7.73 10.29
C THR A 174 -8.60 -8.86 10.50
N LEU A 175 -8.17 -10.07 10.18
CA LEU A 175 -8.91 -11.31 10.35
C LEU A 175 -8.23 -12.17 11.42
N ILE A 176 -9.00 -12.77 12.31
CA ILE A 176 -8.50 -13.74 13.29
C ILE A 176 -9.08 -15.10 12.93
N TYR A 177 -8.19 -16.07 12.77
CA TYR A 177 -8.51 -17.48 12.59
C TYR A 177 -8.18 -18.22 13.89
N ARG A 178 -9.12 -19.01 14.38
CA ARG A 178 -8.93 -19.90 15.53
C ARG A 178 -9.05 -21.35 15.05
N ALA A 179 -8.28 -22.26 15.63
CA ALA A 179 -8.20 -23.65 15.14
C ALA A 179 -9.54 -24.41 15.22
N ASP A 180 -10.41 -24.01 16.14
CA ASP A 180 -11.70 -24.61 16.46
C ASP A 180 -12.89 -24.00 15.68
N VAL A 181 -12.72 -22.84 15.05
CA VAL A 181 -13.79 -22.11 14.34
C VAL A 181 -13.53 -22.11 12.83
N GLN A 182 -14.48 -22.64 12.06
CA GLN A 182 -14.38 -22.69 10.59
C GLN A 182 -14.40 -21.32 9.90
N SER A 183 -14.96 -20.31 10.54
CA SER A 183 -15.08 -18.96 9.98
C SER A 183 -14.07 -17.99 10.59
N ALA A 184 -13.49 -17.15 9.73
CA ALA A 184 -12.60 -16.07 10.16
C ALA A 184 -13.40 -14.92 10.76
N GLU A 185 -13.00 -14.45 11.94
CA GLU A 185 -13.61 -13.29 12.58
C GLU A 185 -12.93 -12.00 12.09
N VAL A 186 -13.73 -10.99 11.70
CA VAL A 186 -13.20 -9.66 11.39
C VAL A 186 -12.98 -8.90 12.70
N SER A 187 -11.73 -8.81 13.14
CA SER A 187 -11.36 -8.14 14.39
C SER A 187 -11.35 -6.62 14.26
N SER A 188 -10.82 -6.10 13.15
CA SER A 188 -10.73 -4.67 12.89
C SER A 188 -10.48 -4.39 11.41
N GLY A 189 -10.60 -3.12 11.02
CA GLY A 189 -10.28 -2.68 9.67
C GLY A 189 -11.19 -1.56 9.19
N ALA A 190 -10.74 -0.85 8.17
CA ALA A 190 -11.49 0.20 7.53
C ALA A 190 -11.05 0.40 6.08
N LYS A 191 -12.02 0.77 5.24
CA LYS A 191 -11.79 1.25 3.90
C LYS A 191 -11.75 2.77 3.91
N ASN A 192 -10.61 3.33 3.55
CA ASN A 192 -10.36 4.76 3.44
C ASN A 192 -10.35 5.17 1.97
N ILE A 193 -11.12 6.19 1.62
CA ILE A 193 -11.20 6.73 0.27
C ILE A 193 -10.82 8.20 0.35
N THR A 194 -9.75 8.56 -0.34
CA THR A 194 -9.21 9.92 -0.36
C THR A 194 -9.33 10.51 -1.76
N LEU A 195 -9.79 11.76 -1.84
CA LEU A 195 -9.92 12.53 -3.08
C LEU A 195 -9.29 13.91 -2.86
N ARG A 196 -8.24 14.23 -3.62
CA ARG A 196 -7.44 15.45 -3.48
C ARG A 196 -7.18 16.16 -4.81
N PRO A 197 -8.18 16.83 -5.40
CA PRO A 197 -7.96 17.79 -6.46
C PRO A 197 -7.34 19.08 -5.90
N ALA A 198 -6.37 19.61 -6.63
CA ALA A 198 -5.72 20.88 -6.34
C ALA A 198 -5.36 21.63 -7.63
N ILE A 199 -5.40 22.96 -7.55
CA ILE A 199 -5.02 23.85 -8.64
C ILE A 199 -4.04 24.88 -8.10
N ASP A 200 -2.84 24.89 -8.64
CA ASP A 200 -1.84 25.93 -8.39
C ASP A 200 -1.86 26.92 -9.56
N TYR A 201 -2.01 28.21 -9.25
CA TYR A 201 -1.96 29.30 -10.20
C TYR A 201 -0.86 30.29 -9.83
N VAL A 202 0.16 30.37 -10.68
CA VAL A 202 1.26 31.34 -10.50
C VAL A 202 0.81 32.68 -11.08
N ILE A 203 0.47 33.62 -10.22
CA ILE A 203 0.03 34.96 -10.64
C ILE A 203 1.23 35.75 -11.17
N ASN A 204 2.32 35.74 -10.42
CA ASN A 204 3.63 36.30 -10.79
C ASN A 204 4.74 35.67 -9.90
N GLN A 205 5.99 36.13 -10.03
CA GLN A 205 7.13 35.61 -9.25
C GLN A 205 6.98 35.73 -7.72
N ARG A 206 6.08 36.60 -7.24
CA ARG A 206 5.87 36.89 -5.81
C ARG A 206 4.57 36.31 -5.26
N PHE A 207 3.58 36.02 -6.11
CA PHE A 207 2.23 35.59 -5.72
C PHE A 207 1.88 34.25 -6.37
N ASN A 208 1.60 33.26 -5.52
CA ASN A 208 1.07 31.95 -5.94
C ASN A 208 -0.23 31.67 -5.20
N LEU A 209 -1.27 31.30 -5.94
CA LEU A 209 -2.58 30.93 -5.42
C LEU A 209 -2.76 29.42 -5.57
N ASN A 210 -2.97 28.71 -4.47
CA ASN A 210 -3.32 27.30 -4.45
C ASN A 210 -4.76 27.13 -3.96
N LEU A 211 -5.57 26.44 -4.75
CA LEU A 211 -6.91 26.01 -4.40
C LEU A 211 -6.85 24.51 -4.15
N PHE A 212 -7.31 24.04 -2.99
CA PHE A 212 -7.28 22.61 -2.67
C PHE A 212 -8.60 22.15 -2.07
N TYR A 213 -8.92 20.91 -2.35
CA TYR A 213 -10.01 20.17 -1.72
C TYR A 213 -9.45 18.82 -1.31
N ASP A 214 -9.61 18.46 -0.03
CA ASP A 214 -9.18 17.18 0.52
C ASP A 214 -10.38 16.53 1.20
N SER A 215 -10.83 15.40 0.66
CA SER A 215 -11.88 14.59 1.24
C SER A 215 -11.35 13.22 1.62
N ASN A 216 -11.65 12.78 2.83
CA ASN A 216 -11.32 11.45 3.32
C ASN A 216 -12.57 10.81 3.95
N ILE A 217 -13.01 9.70 3.38
CA ILE A 217 -14.13 8.90 3.84
C ILE A 217 -13.57 7.60 4.42
N THR A 218 -13.88 7.32 5.68
CA THR A 218 -13.51 6.08 6.37
C THR A 218 -14.76 5.24 6.61
N LYS A 219 -14.76 4.00 6.09
CA LYS A 219 -15.82 3.00 6.27
C LYS A 219 -15.28 1.80 7.06
N PRO A 220 -15.53 1.71 8.37
CA PRO A 220 -15.11 0.57 9.19
C PRO A 220 -15.78 -0.74 8.78
N TYR A 221 -15.09 -1.87 9.00
CA TYR A 221 -15.66 -3.21 8.77
C TYR A 221 -16.36 -3.82 9.99
N THR A 222 -16.15 -3.25 11.17
CA THR A 222 -16.76 -3.70 12.42
C THR A 222 -17.86 -2.73 12.84
N SER A 223 -18.93 -3.26 13.45
CA SER A 223 -20.05 -2.46 13.94
C SER A 223 -19.71 -1.60 15.16
N GLN A 224 -18.49 -1.72 15.69
CA GLN A 224 -18.00 -0.92 16.82
C GLN A 224 -17.58 0.49 16.42
N SER A 225 -17.57 0.81 15.13
CA SER A 225 -17.16 2.12 14.62
C SER A 225 -18.11 2.62 13.54
N PHE A 226 -18.27 3.93 13.46
CA PHE A 226 -19.18 4.58 12.51
C PHE A 226 -18.43 5.06 11.27
N ASN A 227 -19.15 5.15 10.15
CA ASN A 227 -18.63 5.79 8.95
C ASN A 227 -18.35 7.27 9.24
N THR A 228 -17.16 7.74 8.89
CA THR A 228 -16.77 9.15 9.03
C THR A 228 -16.38 9.72 7.68
N SER A 229 -16.60 11.02 7.51
CA SER A 229 -16.23 11.75 6.30
C SER A 229 -15.71 13.11 6.72
N PHE A 230 -14.44 13.37 6.43
CA PHE A 230 -13.80 14.66 6.64
C PHE A 230 -13.60 15.32 5.29
N THR A 231 -13.88 16.62 5.20
CA THR A 231 -13.68 17.37 3.97
C THR A 231 -13.15 18.74 4.32
N ASN A 232 -12.00 19.07 3.77
CA ASN A 232 -11.33 20.35 3.93
C ASN A 232 -11.26 21.02 2.57
N PHE A 233 -11.72 22.25 2.51
CA PHE A 233 -11.57 23.11 1.34
C PHE A 233 -10.83 24.37 1.79
N GLY A 234 -9.86 24.80 0.99
CA GLY A 234 -9.07 25.98 1.34
C GLY A 234 -8.44 26.65 0.14
N ILE A 235 -8.10 27.91 0.37
CA ILE A 235 -7.37 28.76 -0.55
C ILE A 235 -6.10 29.18 0.18
N ASN A 236 -4.95 28.87 -0.40
CA ASN A 236 -3.65 29.28 0.12
C ASN A 236 -3.04 30.33 -0.81
N LEU A 237 -2.72 31.50 -0.27
CA LEU A 237 -2.02 32.56 -0.99
C LEU A 237 -0.60 32.67 -0.44
N LYS A 238 0.38 32.31 -1.25
CA LYS A 238 1.79 32.44 -0.90
C LYS A 238 2.35 33.75 -1.47
N LEU A 239 2.84 34.60 -0.56
CA LEU A 239 3.55 35.85 -0.88
C LEU A 239 5.04 35.67 -0.57
N LEU A 240 5.89 35.93 -1.57
CA LEU A 240 7.34 36.02 -1.39
C LEU A 240 7.74 37.50 -1.38
N LEU A 241 8.22 37.96 -0.23
CA LEU A 241 8.79 39.29 -0.04
C LEU A 241 10.31 39.18 -0.18
N GLN A 242 10.90 40.03 -1.01
CA GLN A 242 12.34 40.25 -1.15
C GLN A 242 12.68 41.61 -0.57
#